data_AF-A0A3D1LZ43-F1
#
_entry.id   AF-A0A3D1LZ43-F1
#
_cell.length_a   1.000
_cell.length_b   1.000
_cell.length_c   1.000
_cell.angle_alpha   90.00
_cell.angle_beta   90.00
_cell.angle_gamma   90.00
#
_symmetry.space_group_name_H-M   'P 1'
#
loop_
_entity.id
_entity.type
_entity.pdbx_description
1 polymer ?
#
loop_
_entity_poly.entity_id
_entity_poly.type
_entity_poly.pdbx_seq_one_letter_code
_entity_poly.pdbx_strand_id
1 'polypeptide(L)'
;MLGSILCLDVGDQRVGLAVSDPTQTLGTPLKPEMRQNYRDWIKNVIEKENIVLILVGMPYLASGKIGTQAKKTKSFIGELSKTVTVPIKEIDERMSSIEALNLLRQSPGYKGKKKRHKGTLDSASATVLLQHYLDTKKT
;
A
#
# COMPACT_ATOMS: atom_id res chain seq x y z
N MET A 1 -20.55 2.79 6.29
CA MET A 1 -20.41 1.61 5.41
C MET A 1 -19.35 0.71 6.01
N LEU A 2 -19.68 -0.57 6.22
CA LEU A 2 -18.71 -1.61 6.58
C LEU A 2 -17.96 -1.99 5.31
N GLY A 3 -16.64 -2.02 5.37
CA GLY A 3 -15.82 -2.36 4.21
C GLY A 3 -14.36 -2.04 4.42
N SER A 4 -13.51 -2.89 3.87
CA SER A 4 -12.07 -2.82 4.09
C SER A 4 -11.40 -1.88 3.10
N ILE A 5 -10.21 -1.38 3.46
CA ILE A 5 -9.38 -0.53 2.62
C ILE A 5 -8.15 -1.31 2.20
N LEU A 6 -7.87 -1.34 0.90
CA LEU A 6 -6.66 -1.95 0.34
C LEU A 6 -5.63 -0.84 0.10
N CYS A 7 -4.38 -1.06 0.51
CA CYS A 7 -3.26 -0.17 0.23
C CYS A 7 -2.21 -0.87 -0.64
N LEU A 8 -1.73 -0.15 -1.65
CA LEU A 8 -0.75 -0.60 -2.63
C LEU A 8 0.52 0.27 -2.55
N ASP A 9 1.67 -0.38 -2.43
CA ASP A 9 3.00 0.21 -2.64
C ASP A 9 3.57 -0.31 -3.97
N VAL A 10 3.67 0.57 -4.97
CA VAL A 10 3.96 0.18 -6.36
C VAL A 10 5.46 0.23 -6.63
N GLY A 11 6.11 -0.93 -6.52
CA GLY A 11 7.48 -1.14 -6.93
C GLY A 11 7.64 -1.41 -8.43
N ASP A 12 8.90 -1.55 -8.87
CA ASP A 12 9.21 -1.89 -10.26
C ASP A 12 8.87 -3.35 -10.63
N GLN A 13 9.03 -4.27 -9.68
CA GLN A 13 8.86 -5.72 -9.92
C GLN A 13 7.62 -6.29 -9.22
N ARG A 14 7.28 -5.73 -8.06
CA ARG A 14 6.23 -6.22 -7.17
C ARG A 14 5.39 -5.05 -6.67
N VAL A 15 4.17 -5.37 -6.26
CA VAL A 15 3.28 -4.48 -5.53
C VAL A 15 3.21 -4.98 -4.09
N GLY A 16 3.61 -4.16 -3.13
CA GLY A 16 3.42 -4.40 -1.70
C GLY A 16 1.98 -4.08 -1.33
N LEU A 17 1.40 -4.85 -0.41
CA LEU A 17 -0.05 -4.92 -0.23
C LEU A 17 -0.43 -4.97 1.25
N ALA A 18 -1.43 -4.19 1.65
CA ALA A 18 -2.00 -4.26 2.98
C ALA A 18 -3.51 -4.05 2.94
N VAL A 19 -4.25 -4.71 3.82
CA VAL A 19 -5.71 -4.60 3.92
C VAL A 19 -6.12 -4.25 5.34
N SER A 20 -7.11 -3.37 5.48
CA SER A 20 -7.68 -3.08 6.79
C SER A 20 -8.70 -4.14 7.18
N ASP A 21 -8.99 -4.25 8.46
CA ASP A 21 -10.22 -4.89 8.88
C ASP A 21 -11.46 -4.06 8.45
N PRO A 22 -12.68 -4.64 8.45
CA PRO A 22 -13.89 -3.93 8.02
C PRO A 22 -14.28 -2.74 8.89
N THR A 23 -13.79 -2.67 10.15
CA THR A 23 -13.99 -1.51 11.03
C THR A 23 -13.00 -0.38 10.74
N GLN A 24 -12.06 -0.59 9.81
CA GLN A 24 -11.03 0.38 9.42
C GLN A 24 -10.18 0.83 10.62
N THR A 25 -9.88 -0.11 11.52
CA THR A 25 -9.14 0.14 12.76
C THR A 25 -7.68 -0.26 12.65
N LEU A 26 -7.39 -1.39 12.00
CA LEU A 26 -6.08 -2.01 11.91
C LEU A 26 -5.77 -2.43 10.48
N GLY A 27 -4.60 -2.04 9.98
CA GLY A 27 -4.03 -2.52 8.72
C GLY A 27 -3.17 -3.77 8.91
N THR A 28 -3.33 -4.77 8.04
CA THR A 28 -2.54 -6.01 8.05
C THR A 28 -1.82 -6.21 6.72
N PRO A 29 -0.57 -6.70 6.71
CA PRO A 29 0.14 -6.98 5.47
C PRO A 29 -0.47 -8.18 4.75
N LEU A 30 -0.60 -8.06 3.43
CA LEU A 30 -0.83 -9.19 2.52
C LEU A 30 0.49 -9.58 1.85
N LYS A 31 0.54 -10.79 1.29
CA LYS A 31 1.67 -11.22 0.46
C LYS A 31 1.79 -10.26 -0.73
N PRO A 32 3.01 -9.76 -1.06
CA PRO A 32 3.20 -8.95 -2.26
C PRO A 32 2.85 -9.75 -3.52
N GLU A 33 2.47 -9.07 -4.59
CA GLU A 33 2.17 -9.70 -5.87
C GLU A 33 3.10 -9.19 -6.97
N MET A 34 3.34 -10.01 -7.99
CA MET A 34 4.12 -9.59 -9.15
C MET A 34 3.35 -8.51 -9.92
N ARG A 35 4.06 -7.44 -10.32
CA ARG A 35 3.44 -6.30 -11.01
C ARG A 35 2.77 -6.69 -12.34
N GLN A 36 3.18 -7.77 -12.98
CA GLN A 36 2.55 -8.28 -14.21
C GLN A 36 1.16 -8.91 -13.97
N ASN A 37 0.90 -9.44 -12.76
CA ASN A 37 -0.33 -10.17 -12.43
C ASN A 37 -1.31 -9.36 -11.57
N TYR A 38 -1.03 -8.07 -11.35
CA TYR A 38 -1.74 -7.26 -10.36
C TYR A 38 -3.25 -7.10 -10.63
N ARG A 39 -3.70 -7.10 -11.89
CA ARG A 39 -5.09 -6.78 -12.24
C ARG A 39 -6.06 -7.83 -11.70
N ASP A 40 -5.85 -9.10 -12.04
CA ASP A 40 -6.73 -10.19 -11.61
C ASP A 40 -6.65 -10.40 -10.10
N TRP A 41 -5.45 -10.23 -9.54
CA TRP A 41 -5.26 -10.30 -8.11
C TRP A 41 -6.05 -9.20 -7.37
N ILE A 42 -5.96 -7.93 -7.80
CA ILE A 42 -6.69 -6.83 -7.15
C ILE A 42 -8.20 -7.08 -7.23
N LYS A 43 -8.72 -7.55 -8.36
CA LYS A 43 -10.15 -7.88 -8.49
C LYS A 43 -10.59 -8.94 -7.47
N ASN A 44 -9.83 -10.02 -7.36
CA ASN A 44 -10.11 -11.08 -6.39
C ASN A 44 -10.10 -10.56 -4.94
N VAL A 45 -9.16 -9.67 -4.60
CA VAL A 45 -9.11 -9.07 -3.26
C VAL A 45 -10.26 -8.11 -3.02
N ILE A 46 -10.65 -7.31 -4.01
CA ILE A 46 -11.81 -6.42 -3.92
C ILE A 46 -13.06 -7.20 -3.54
N GLU A 47 -13.32 -8.31 -4.24
CA GLU A 47 -14.49 -9.15 -4.01
C GLU A 47 -14.41 -9.87 -2.66
N LYS A 48 -13.28 -10.52 -2.37
CA LYS A 48 -13.11 -11.34 -1.16
C LYS A 48 -13.17 -10.52 0.12
N GLU A 49 -12.51 -9.38 0.16
CA GLU A 49 -12.36 -8.55 1.36
C GLU A 49 -13.38 -7.39 1.42
N ASN A 50 -14.31 -7.33 0.46
CA ASN A 50 -15.29 -6.24 0.31
C ASN A 50 -14.62 -4.85 0.37
N ILE A 51 -13.65 -4.64 -0.53
CA ILE A 51 -12.85 -3.40 -0.54
C ILE A 51 -13.69 -2.22 -1.01
N VAL A 52 -13.72 -1.17 -0.21
CA VAL A 52 -14.49 0.06 -0.49
C VAL A 52 -13.61 1.24 -0.91
N LEU A 53 -12.29 1.14 -0.73
CA LEU A 53 -11.33 2.15 -1.14
C LEU A 53 -9.97 1.50 -1.40
N ILE A 54 -9.30 1.94 -2.47
CA ILE A 54 -7.91 1.60 -2.74
C ILE A 54 -7.04 2.83 -2.49
N LEU A 55 -5.99 2.66 -1.69
CA LEU A 55 -4.95 3.64 -1.45
C LEU A 55 -3.70 3.27 -2.25
N VAL A 56 -3.07 4.23 -2.90
CA VAL A 56 -1.81 4.02 -3.62
C VAL A 56 -0.76 4.99 -3.11
N GLY A 57 0.35 4.43 -2.60
CA GLY A 57 1.52 5.20 -2.20
C GLY A 57 2.13 5.95 -3.38
N MET A 58 2.41 7.24 -3.16
CA MET A 58 3.06 8.12 -4.11
C MET A 58 4.47 8.49 -3.63
N PRO A 59 5.52 8.03 -4.33
CA PRO A 59 6.91 8.30 -3.96
C PRO A 59 7.34 9.67 -4.49
N TYR A 60 6.76 10.72 -3.93
CA TYR A 60 7.15 12.09 -4.26
C TYR A 60 8.59 12.36 -3.81
N LEU A 61 9.31 13.18 -4.57
CA LEU A 61 10.64 13.63 -4.17
C LEU A 61 10.55 14.50 -2.93
N ALA A 62 11.64 14.65 -2.17
CA ALA A 62 11.70 15.53 -1.00
C ALA A 62 11.25 16.97 -1.33
N SER A 63 11.53 17.44 -2.54
CA SER A 63 11.09 18.74 -3.08
C SER A 63 9.60 18.82 -3.44
N GLY A 64 8.82 17.74 -3.26
CA GLY A 64 7.42 17.63 -3.69
C GLY A 64 7.24 17.36 -5.19
N LYS A 65 8.31 17.32 -5.98
CA LYS A 65 8.25 17.06 -7.43
C LYS A 65 8.02 15.58 -7.73
N ILE A 66 7.41 15.30 -8.88
CA ILE A 66 7.21 13.93 -9.39
C ILE A 66 8.51 13.42 -10.01
N GLY A 67 9.10 12.39 -9.39
CA GLY A 67 10.23 11.64 -9.95
C GLY A 67 9.79 10.54 -10.93
N THR A 68 10.76 9.83 -11.52
CA THR A 68 10.50 8.73 -12.46
C THR A 68 9.62 7.63 -11.86
N GLN A 69 9.81 7.29 -10.58
CA GLN A 69 8.98 6.29 -9.92
C GLN A 69 7.53 6.77 -9.78
N ALA A 70 7.31 8.01 -9.34
CA ALA A 70 5.97 8.58 -9.23
C ALA A 70 5.25 8.64 -10.59
N LYS A 71 5.96 8.87 -11.70
CA LYS A 71 5.37 8.76 -13.07
C LYS A 71 4.92 7.33 -13.38
N LYS A 72 5.74 6.31 -13.05
CA LYS A 72 5.37 4.90 -13.21
C LYS A 72 4.17 4.52 -12.34
N THR A 73 4.08 5.07 -11.13
CA THR A 73 2.94 4.85 -10.23
C THR A 73 1.68 5.53 -10.77
N LYS A 74 1.76 6.76 -11.29
CA LYS A 74 0.63 7.43 -11.97
C LYS A 74 0.11 6.61 -13.16
N SER A 75 1.01 6.09 -13.98
CA SER A 75 0.63 5.21 -15.10
C SER A 75 -0.04 3.93 -14.60
N PHE A 76 0.48 3.31 -13.54
CA PHE A 76 -0.16 2.16 -12.91
C PHE A 76 -1.57 2.49 -12.40
N ILE A 77 -1.77 3.62 -11.72
CA ILE A 77 -3.08 4.07 -11.24
C ILE A 77 -4.06 4.25 -12.40
N GLY A 78 -3.64 4.92 -13.48
CA GLY A 78 -4.49 5.14 -14.65
C GLY A 78 -4.87 3.85 -15.37
N GLU A 79 -4.03 2.83 -15.31
CA GLU A 79 -4.35 1.50 -15.82
C GLU A 79 -5.27 0.72 -14.87
N LEU A 80 -5.05 0.83 -13.57
CA LEU A 80 -5.86 0.19 -12.54
C LEU A 80 -7.29 0.75 -12.53
N SER A 81 -7.45 2.07 -12.63
CA SER A 81 -8.75 2.75 -12.60
C SER A 81 -9.67 2.35 -13.75
N LYS A 82 -9.12 1.85 -14.86
CA LYS A 82 -9.91 1.30 -15.99
C LYS A 82 -10.48 -0.08 -15.69
N THR A 83 -9.97 -0.76 -14.66
CA THR A 83 -10.28 -2.17 -14.37
C THR A 83 -11.07 -2.40 -13.09
N VAL A 84 -11.12 -1.40 -12.22
CA VAL A 84 -11.82 -1.47 -10.93
C VAL A 84 -12.85 -0.36 -10.84
N THR A 85 -13.97 -0.65 -10.19
CA THR A 85 -15.03 0.33 -9.91
C THR A 85 -14.85 1.01 -8.56
N VAL A 86 -14.01 0.44 -7.69
CA VAL A 86 -13.69 0.98 -6.37
C VAL A 86 -12.89 2.28 -6.52
N PRO A 87 -13.19 3.33 -5.73
CA PRO A 87 -12.43 4.57 -5.78
C PRO A 87 -10.96 4.34 -5.43
N ILE A 88 -10.08 5.06 -6.11
CA ILE A 88 -8.63 5.06 -5.87
C ILE A 88 -8.21 6.42 -5.33
N LYS A 89 -7.48 6.44 -4.23
CA LYS A 89 -6.90 7.65 -3.62
C LYS A 89 -5.38 7.52 -3.53
N GLU A 90 -4.70 8.57 -3.93
CA GLU A 90 -3.25 8.68 -3.79
C GLU A 90 -2.88 9.19 -2.39
N ILE A 91 -1.83 8.62 -1.80
CA ILE A 91 -1.28 9.05 -0.51
C ILE A 91 0.20 9.36 -0.68
N ASP A 92 0.61 10.53 -0.19
CA ASP A 92 2.02 10.90 -0.14
C ASP A 92 2.76 10.02 0.88
N GLU A 93 3.72 9.23 0.41
CA GLU A 93 4.46 8.29 1.24
C GLU A 93 5.30 8.97 2.33
N ARG A 94 5.64 10.25 2.11
CA ARG A 94 6.40 11.07 3.06
C ARG A 94 5.61 11.41 4.33
N MET A 95 4.29 11.27 4.30
CA MET A 95 3.44 11.56 5.46
C MET A 95 3.46 10.46 6.51
N SER A 96 4.01 9.27 6.19
CA SER A 96 4.19 8.22 7.20
C SER A 96 5.03 8.74 8.37
N SER A 97 4.50 8.61 9.60
CA SER A 97 5.21 9.09 10.78
C SER A 97 6.46 8.24 11.03
N ILE A 98 7.51 8.88 11.56
CA ILE A 98 8.73 8.18 11.99
C ILE A 98 8.37 7.08 13.01
N GLU A 99 7.35 7.30 13.83
CA GLU A 99 6.82 6.33 14.78
C GLU A 99 6.19 5.11 14.10
N ALA A 100 5.36 5.31 13.06
CA ALA A 100 4.81 4.21 12.27
C ALA A 100 5.91 3.40 11.57
N LEU A 101 6.93 4.10 11.04
CA LEU A 101 8.11 3.46 10.48
C LEU A 101 8.88 2.68 11.55
N ASN A 102 9.05 3.23 12.76
CA ASN A 102 9.73 2.58 13.88
C ASN A 102 8.95 1.37 14.42
N LEU A 103 7.62 1.40 14.43
CA LEU A 103 6.78 0.24 14.76
C LEU A 103 7.00 -0.90 13.78
N LEU A 104 7.14 -0.64 12.47
CA LEU A 104 7.59 -1.67 11.53
C LEU A 104 8.98 -2.18 11.89
N ARG A 105 9.90 -1.29 12.27
CA ARG A 105 11.27 -1.67 12.63
C ARG A 105 11.35 -2.61 13.83
N GLN A 106 10.39 -2.49 14.73
CA GLN A 106 10.29 -3.26 15.96
C GLN A 106 9.40 -4.50 15.80
N SER A 107 8.66 -4.61 14.69
CA SER A 107 7.77 -5.75 14.45
C SER A 107 8.58 -7.04 14.23
N PRO A 108 8.15 -8.18 14.80
CA PRO A 108 8.85 -9.46 14.67
C PRO A 108 9.03 -9.84 13.19
N GLY A 109 10.25 -9.68 12.69
CA GLY A 109 10.59 -9.93 11.28
C GLY A 109 11.40 -8.82 10.63
N TYR A 110 11.32 -7.56 11.07
CA TYR A 110 12.06 -6.48 10.42
C TYR A 110 13.57 -6.57 10.66
N LYS A 111 14.31 -6.99 9.63
CA LYS A 111 15.78 -6.95 9.62
C LYS A 111 16.26 -5.75 8.79
N GLY A 112 16.54 -4.64 9.47
CA GLY A 112 17.05 -3.43 8.85
C GLY A 112 18.28 -3.69 7.97
N LYS A 113 18.31 -3.08 6.77
CA LYS A 113 19.42 -2.90 5.81
C LYS A 113 20.49 -4.01 5.61
N LYS A 114 20.33 -5.23 6.12
CA LYS A 114 21.26 -6.36 5.90
C LYS A 114 20.58 -7.49 5.13
N LYS A 115 21.01 -7.64 3.87
CA LYS A 115 20.84 -8.79 2.96
C LYS A 115 19.44 -9.40 2.88
N ARG A 116 18.67 -8.86 1.91
CA ARG A 116 17.59 -9.47 1.13
C ARG A 116 17.56 -11.01 1.24
N HIS A 117 16.75 -11.53 2.17
CA HIS A 117 16.05 -12.79 1.94
C HIS A 117 14.68 -12.39 1.38
N LYS A 118 14.58 -12.50 0.05
CA LYS A 118 13.36 -12.28 -0.73
C LYS A 118 12.27 -13.21 -0.19
N GLY A 119 11.18 -12.68 0.34
CA GLY A 119 9.97 -13.49 0.53
C GLY A 119 9.02 -13.06 1.64
N THR A 120 9.49 -12.45 2.73
CA THR A 120 8.68 -12.43 3.97
C THR A 120 8.43 -11.06 4.60
N LEU A 121 8.94 -9.95 4.03
CA LEU A 121 8.75 -8.57 4.55
C LEU A 121 8.29 -7.56 3.48
N ASP A 122 7.77 -8.07 2.37
CA ASP A 122 7.68 -7.30 1.12
C ASP A 122 6.48 -6.33 1.05
N SER A 123 5.68 -6.20 2.10
CA SER A 123 4.51 -5.30 2.16
C SER A 123 4.51 -4.32 3.33
N ALA A 124 5.61 -4.23 4.07
CA ALA A 124 5.71 -3.40 5.27
C ALA A 124 5.35 -1.93 5.00
N SER A 125 5.85 -1.36 3.89
CA SER A 125 5.54 0.01 3.48
C SER A 125 4.04 0.24 3.30
N ALA A 126 3.35 -0.66 2.56
CA ALA A 126 1.90 -0.58 2.35
C ALA A 126 1.13 -0.64 3.67
N THR A 127 1.57 -1.47 4.62
CA THR A 127 0.95 -1.55 5.95
C THR A 127 1.08 -0.24 6.72
N VAL A 128 2.25 0.41 6.69
CA VAL A 128 2.43 1.70 7.36
C VAL A 128 1.62 2.82 6.73
N LEU A 129 1.59 2.87 5.39
CA LEU A 129 0.78 3.87 4.70
C LEU A 129 -0.70 3.69 5.03
N LEU A 130 -1.18 2.44 5.02
CA LEU A 130 -2.54 2.13 5.41
C LEU A 130 -2.82 2.55 6.86
N GLN A 131 -1.98 2.11 7.81
CA GLN A 131 -2.21 2.41 9.22
C GLN A 131 -2.22 3.91 9.49
N HIS A 132 -1.27 4.66 8.91
CA HIS A 132 -1.23 6.11 9.01
C HIS A 132 -2.53 6.76 8.47
N TYR A 133 -3.06 6.27 7.34
CA TYR A 133 -4.33 6.74 6.82
C TYR A 133 -5.52 6.44 7.74
N LEU A 134 -5.55 5.27 8.36
CA LEU A 134 -6.62 4.88 9.29
C LEU A 134 -6.58 5.74 10.56
N ASP A 135 -5.39 6.00 11.09
CA ASP A 135 -5.21 6.79 12.32
C ASP A 135 -5.57 8.26 12.10
N THR A 136 -5.18 8.84 10.97
CA THR A 136 -5.53 10.23 10.60
C THR A 136 -7.02 10.44 10.37
N LYS A 137 -7.77 9.38 10.02
CA LYS A 137 -9.23 9.43 9.84
C LYS A 137 -10.02 9.45 11.15
N LYS A 138 -9.40 9.02 12.25
CA LYS A 138 -10.04 8.93 13.58
C LYS A 138 -9.99 10.25 14.36
N THR A 139 -9.15 11.19 13.90
CA THR A 139 -8.98 12.53 14.49
C THR A 139 -9.81 13.53 13.69
#